data_AF-A0A2N3BL11-F1
#
_entry.id   AF-A0A2N3BL11-F1
#
_cell.length_a   1.000
_cell.length_b   1.000
_cell.length_c   1.000
_cell.angle_alpha   90.00
_cell.angle_beta   90.00
_cell.angle_gamma   90.00
#
_symmetry.space_group_name_H-M   'P 1'
#
loop_
_entity.id
_entity.type
_entity.pdbx_description
1 polymer ?
#
loop_
_entity_poly.entity_id
_entity_poly.type
_entity_poly.pdbx_seq_one_letter_code
_entity_poly.pdbx_strand_id
1 'polypeptide(L)'
;MPSGEPATPPPQADTVTQIEYTDDTFTIDAALIGEMLDVPSADVPQLMREHAITSLCEKGEGSHQGEFRLSFFFRNCRVRLNIADSGRVLNRTIIDFGDHPMPMDLRRPGG
;
A
#
# COMPACT_ATOMS: atom_id res chain seq x y z
N MET A 1 2.07 -30.73 -35.39
CA MET A 1 0.93 -30.06 -34.73
C MET A 1 1.40 -29.61 -33.36
N PRO A 2 1.38 -28.30 -33.07
CA PRO A 2 1.87 -27.72 -31.82
C PRO A 2 0.78 -27.82 -30.73
N SER A 3 1.20 -27.84 -29.46
CA SER A 3 0.50 -27.37 -28.26
C SER A 3 1.05 -28.13 -27.04
N GLY A 4 2.34 -27.99 -26.79
CA GLY A 4 2.81 -28.07 -25.41
C GLY A 4 2.52 -26.71 -24.80
N GLU A 5 1.68 -26.68 -23.77
CA GLU A 5 1.36 -25.49 -22.98
C GLU A 5 2.61 -24.60 -22.76
N PRO A 6 2.51 -23.27 -22.87
CA PRO A 6 3.55 -22.43 -22.32
C PRO A 6 3.62 -22.79 -20.83
N ALA A 7 4.79 -23.26 -20.39
CA ALA A 7 5.09 -23.45 -18.98
C ALA A 7 4.60 -22.20 -18.25
N THR A 8 3.51 -22.34 -17.49
CA THR A 8 3.15 -21.36 -16.49
C THR A 8 4.43 -21.20 -15.68
N PRO A 9 5.09 -20.03 -15.70
CA PRO A 9 6.17 -19.84 -14.75
C PRO A 9 5.52 -20.15 -13.39
N PRO A 10 6.16 -20.96 -12.53
CA PRO A 10 5.70 -21.04 -11.16
C PRO A 10 5.54 -19.58 -10.70
N PRO A 11 4.47 -19.20 -9.97
CA PRO A 11 4.53 -17.97 -9.21
C PRO A 11 5.75 -18.16 -8.30
N GLN A 12 6.87 -17.58 -8.72
CA GLN A 12 8.10 -17.63 -7.96
C GLN A 12 7.75 -16.85 -6.71
N ALA A 13 7.49 -17.61 -5.64
CA ALA A 13 7.26 -17.14 -4.30
C ALA A 13 8.59 -16.65 -3.74
N ASP A 14 9.19 -15.66 -4.42
CA ASP A 14 10.37 -14.99 -3.95
C ASP A 14 9.91 -13.93 -2.96
N THR A 15 9.81 -14.33 -1.70
CA THR A 15 9.81 -13.46 -0.52
C THR A 15 8.64 -12.48 -0.34
N VAL A 16 7.60 -12.97 0.35
CA VAL A 16 6.87 -12.27 1.43
C VAL A 16 6.69 -10.75 1.24
N THR A 17 6.05 -10.35 0.15
CA THR A 17 5.48 -8.99 0.09
C THR A 17 4.12 -9.06 -0.58
N GLN A 18 3.10 -9.07 0.26
CA GLN A 18 1.71 -9.38 -0.07
C GLN A 18 1.01 -8.17 -0.69
N ILE A 19 1.51 -7.74 -1.85
CA ILE A 19 0.98 -6.61 -2.63
C ILE A 19 0.80 -7.07 -4.08
N GLU A 20 -0.44 -7.03 -4.56
CA GLU A 20 -0.78 -7.30 -5.95
C GLU A 20 -1.16 -5.98 -6.64
N TYR A 21 -0.68 -5.76 -7.86
CA TYR A 21 -1.08 -4.63 -8.70
C TYR A 21 -1.90 -5.15 -9.86
N THR A 22 -3.20 -4.80 -9.88
CA THR A 22 -4.18 -5.28 -10.86
C THR A 22 -5.05 -4.13 -11.31
N ASP A 23 -5.12 -3.88 -12.62
CA ASP A 23 -6.03 -2.89 -13.23
C ASP A 23 -5.96 -1.52 -12.53
N ASP A 24 -4.73 -0.97 -12.40
CA ASP A 24 -4.44 0.28 -11.70
C ASP A 24 -4.76 0.30 -10.19
N THR A 25 -5.14 -0.84 -9.61
CA THR A 25 -5.47 -0.99 -8.20
C THR A 25 -4.42 -1.81 -7.47
N PHE A 26 -3.96 -1.30 -6.32
CA PHE A 26 -3.08 -2.05 -5.42
C PHE A 26 -3.90 -2.79 -4.37
N THR A 27 -3.78 -4.11 -4.37
CA THR A 27 -4.33 -4.98 -3.33
C THR A 27 -3.21 -5.27 -2.34
N ILE A 28 -3.35 -4.79 -1.11
CA ILE A 28 -2.38 -5.04 -0.04
C ILE A 28 -3.07 -5.86 1.03
N ASP A 29 -2.32 -6.78 1.60
CA ASP A 29 -2.84 -7.53 2.72
C ASP A 29 -3.07 -6.69 3.98
N ALA A 30 -4.22 -6.96 4.60
CA ALA A 30 -4.63 -6.31 5.81
C ALA A 30 -3.71 -6.62 6.99
N ALA A 31 -3.05 -7.78 7.06
CA ALA A 31 -2.06 -8.07 8.10
C ALA A 31 -0.80 -7.24 7.93
N LEU A 32 -0.34 -7.00 6.70
CA LEU A 32 0.79 -6.10 6.45
C LEU A 32 0.47 -4.69 6.96
N ILE A 33 -0.69 -4.15 6.59
CA ILE A 33 -1.14 -2.83 7.05
C ILE A 33 -1.36 -2.82 8.57
N GLY A 34 -1.94 -3.89 9.11
CA GLY A 34 -2.22 -4.06 10.53
C GLY A 34 -0.96 -4.04 11.38
N GLU A 35 0.05 -4.83 11.02
CA GLU A 35 1.34 -4.85 11.71
C GLU A 35 2.06 -3.50 11.65
N MET A 36 1.96 -2.77 10.53
CA MET A 36 2.59 -1.46 10.39
C MET A 36 1.86 -0.34 11.15
N LEU A 37 0.55 -0.48 11.33
CA LEU A 37 -0.30 0.51 11.99
C LEU A 37 -0.61 0.17 13.45
N ASP A 38 -0.09 -0.95 13.95
CA ASP A 38 -0.41 -1.50 15.26
C ASP A 38 -1.93 -1.69 15.45
N VAL A 39 -2.60 -2.21 14.41
CA VAL A 39 -4.03 -2.53 14.44
C VAL A 39 -4.28 -3.98 14.06
N PRO A 40 -5.35 -4.60 14.60
CA PRO A 40 -5.71 -5.95 14.20
C PRO A 40 -6.01 -5.99 12.69
N SER A 41 -5.44 -6.97 12.00
CA SER A 41 -5.67 -7.17 10.56
C SER A 41 -7.15 -7.35 10.20
N ALA A 42 -7.94 -7.91 11.12
CA ALA A 42 -9.39 -8.05 10.98
C ALA A 42 -10.14 -6.71 11.01
N ASP A 43 -9.61 -5.71 11.73
CA ASP A 43 -10.20 -4.38 11.84
C ASP A 43 -9.79 -3.46 10.69
N VAL A 44 -8.64 -3.69 10.05
CA VAL A 44 -8.17 -2.89 8.89
C VAL A 44 -9.25 -2.66 7.82
N PRO A 45 -9.93 -3.70 7.27
CA PRO A 45 -10.96 -3.48 6.25
C PRO A 45 -12.17 -2.71 6.79
N GLN A 46 -12.52 -2.87 8.06
CA GLN A 46 -13.58 -2.10 8.69
C GLN A 46 -13.17 -0.63 8.84
N LEU A 47 -11.97 -0.37 9.35
CA LEU A 47 -11.40 0.96 9.53
C LEU A 47 -11.23 1.72 8.20
N MET A 48 -10.92 1.01 7.11
CA MET A 48 -10.93 1.60 5.77
C MET A 48 -12.35 1.99 5.32
N ARG A 49 -13.35 1.13 5.56
CA ARG A 49 -14.77 1.43 5.27
C ARG A 49 -15.30 2.59 6.11
N GLU A 50 -14.81 2.73 7.34
CA GLU A 50 -15.13 3.83 8.25
C GLU A 50 -14.34 5.12 7.95
N HIS A 51 -13.48 5.12 6.92
CA HIS A 51 -12.55 6.21 6.60
C HIS A 51 -11.61 6.58 7.77
N ALA A 52 -11.41 5.67 8.73
CA ALA A 52 -10.44 5.82 9.81
C ALA A 52 -9.01 5.59 9.32
N ILE A 53 -8.82 4.60 8.43
CA ILE A 53 -7.61 4.43 7.63
C ILE A 53 -7.88 5.01 6.25
N THR A 54 -7.11 6.03 5.86
CA THR A 54 -7.16 6.58 4.50
C THR A 54 -5.92 6.19 3.73
N SER A 55 -6.07 5.92 2.45
CA SER A 55 -4.98 5.55 1.55
C SER A 55 -4.90 6.53 0.40
N LEU A 56 -3.69 7.02 0.10
CA LEU A 56 -3.38 7.85 -1.05
C LEU A 56 -2.47 7.07 -1.97
N CYS A 57 -2.90 6.87 -3.22
CA CYS A 57 -2.08 6.30 -4.27
C CYS A 57 -1.62 7.43 -5.21
N GLU A 58 -0.30 7.58 -5.32
CA GLU A 58 0.33 8.48 -6.27
C GLU A 58 1.03 7.62 -7.33
N LYS A 59 0.59 7.72 -8.57
CA LYS A 59 1.25 7.09 -9.72
C LYS A 59 2.33 8.03 -10.23
N GLY A 60 3.58 7.57 -10.24
CA GLY A 60 4.69 8.31 -10.82
C GLY A 60 4.53 8.39 -12.33
N GLU A 61 4.69 9.60 -12.87
CA GLU A 61 4.69 9.88 -14.31
C GLU A 61 6.04 10.46 -14.74
N GLY A 62 6.34 10.41 -16.04
CA GLY A 62 7.58 10.95 -16.60
C GLY A 62 8.83 10.24 -16.07
N SER A 63 9.68 10.96 -15.33
CA SER A 63 10.93 10.42 -14.74
C SER A 63 10.70 9.37 -13.65
N HIS A 64 9.49 9.30 -13.09
CA HIS A 64 9.09 8.28 -12.10
C HIS A 64 8.08 7.29 -12.70
N GLN A 65 8.02 7.20 -14.03
CA GLN A 65 7.12 6.27 -14.70
C GLN A 65 7.45 4.83 -14.28
N GLY A 66 6.45 4.16 -13.71
CA GLY A 66 6.58 2.81 -13.16
C GLY A 66 6.89 2.75 -11.66
N GLU A 67 6.97 3.87 -10.97
CA GLU A 67 6.93 3.92 -9.51
C GLU A 67 5.53 4.32 -9.03
N PHE A 68 5.08 3.64 -7.98
CA PHE A 68 3.83 3.91 -7.31
C PHE A 68 4.10 4.16 -5.84
N ARG A 69 3.49 5.19 -5.30
CA ARG A 69 3.66 5.57 -3.91
C ARG A 69 2.31 5.49 -3.22
N LEU A 70 2.20 4.55 -2.30
CA LEU A 70 1.03 4.39 -1.44
C LEU A 70 1.33 5.00 -0.08
N SER A 71 0.51 5.94 0.35
CA SER A 71 0.55 6.51 1.69
C SER A 71 -0.72 6.16 2.44
N PHE A 72 -0.62 5.37 3.51
CA PHE A 72 -1.71 5.10 4.43
C PHE A 72 -1.60 6.04 5.62
N PHE A 73 -2.72 6.64 6.03
CA PHE A 73 -2.81 7.51 7.17
C PHE A 73 -3.81 6.91 8.15
N PHE A 74 -3.38 6.76 9.40
CA PHE A 74 -4.23 6.27 10.47
C PHE A 74 -3.85 6.96 11.78
N ARG A 75 -4.79 7.68 12.38
CA ARG A 75 -4.57 8.44 13.61
C ARG A 75 -3.37 9.41 13.51
N ASN A 76 -2.24 9.03 14.10
CA ASN A 76 -0.97 9.74 14.17
C ASN A 76 0.16 8.96 13.48
N CYS A 77 -0.17 7.86 12.81
CA CYS A 77 0.75 7.03 12.06
C CYS A 77 0.52 7.25 10.56
N ARG A 78 1.62 7.36 9.81
CA ARG A 78 1.61 7.35 8.35
C ARG A 78 2.53 6.25 7.86
N VAL A 79 1.99 5.33 7.09
CA VAL A 79 2.77 4.31 6.40
C VAL A 79 2.95 4.73 4.96
N ARG A 80 4.17 4.68 4.45
CA ARG A 80 4.50 4.95 3.06
C ARG A 80 5.15 3.73 2.43
N LEU A 81 4.60 3.28 1.32
CA LEU A 81 5.11 2.19 0.50
C LEU A 81 5.44 2.76 -0.87
N ASN A 82 6.66 2.55 -1.35
CA ASN A 82 7.02 2.78 -2.74
C ASN A 82 7.10 1.40 -3.40
N ILE A 83 6.40 1.24 -4.50
CA ILE A 83 6.15 -0.02 -5.21
C ILE A 83 6.52 0.20 -6.67
N ALA A 84 7.19 -0.76 -7.29
CA ALA A 84 7.44 -0.77 -8.72
C ALA A 84 6.18 -1.23 -9.48
N ASP A 85 6.09 -0.94 -10.77
CA ASP A 85 4.99 -1.37 -11.66
C ASP A 85 4.79 -2.89 -11.69
N SER A 86 5.85 -3.64 -11.39
CA SER A 86 5.81 -5.09 -11.20
C SER A 86 5.11 -5.54 -9.90
N GLY A 87 4.61 -4.62 -9.06
CA GLY A 87 4.03 -4.92 -7.74
C GLY A 87 5.09 -5.13 -6.64
N ARG A 88 6.38 -4.97 -6.96
CA ARG A 88 7.48 -5.17 -6.01
C ARG A 88 7.64 -3.96 -5.10
N VAL A 89 7.62 -4.16 -3.79
CA VAL A 89 7.93 -3.07 -2.83
C VAL A 89 9.40 -2.70 -2.94
N LEU A 90 9.65 -1.46 -3.35
CA LEU A 90 10.97 -0.84 -3.37
C LEU A 90 11.37 -0.35 -1.99
N ASN A 91 10.41 0.24 -1.26
CA ASN A 91 10.67 0.81 0.06
C ASN A 91 9.41 0.85 0.91
N ARG A 92 9.52 0.52 2.20
CA ARG A 92 8.49 0.74 3.20
C ARG A 92 9.02 1.62 4.32
N THR A 93 8.28 2.65 4.67
CA THR A 93 8.62 3.57 5.75
C THR A 93 7.38 3.77 6.63
N ILE A 94 7.55 3.65 7.94
CA ILE A 94 6.51 3.95 8.91
C ILE A 94 6.94 5.23 9.62
N ILE A 95 6.06 6.23 9.59
CA ILE A 95 6.26 7.52 10.20
C ILE A 95 5.20 7.63 11.29
N ASP A 96 5.61 7.34 12.52
CA ASP A 96 4.81 7.68 13.69
C ASP A 96 5.05 9.15 14.06
N PHE A 97 3.98 9.93 14.10
CA PHE A 97 4.03 11.34 14.54
C PHE A 97 3.87 11.46 16.07
N GLY A 98 3.83 10.34 16.80
CA GLY A 98 3.76 10.29 18.26
C GLY A 98 2.50 10.94 18.84
N ASP A 99 2.64 11.52 20.04
CA ASP A 99 1.58 12.20 20.80
C ASP A 99 1.31 13.64 20.34
N HIS A 100 2.02 14.14 19.33
CA HIS A 100 1.66 15.42 18.74
C HIS A 100 0.42 15.20 17.89
N PRO A 101 -0.82 15.51 18.33
CA PRO A 101 -1.98 15.37 17.47
C PRO A 101 -1.63 16.07 16.16
N MET A 102 -1.68 15.35 15.03
CA MET A 102 -1.55 16.01 13.73
C MET A 102 -2.45 17.24 13.81
N PRO A 103 -1.91 18.46 13.68
CA PRO A 103 -2.71 19.65 13.83
C PRO A 103 -3.89 19.48 12.88
N MET A 104 -5.10 19.53 13.44
CA MET A 104 -6.33 19.22 12.69
C MET A 104 -6.47 20.11 11.44
N ASP A 105 -5.71 21.21 11.36
CA ASP A 105 -5.53 22.04 10.17
C ASP A 105 -4.93 21.34 8.95
N LEU A 106 -4.17 20.25 9.11
CA LEU A 106 -3.65 19.47 7.99
C LEU A 106 -4.59 18.33 7.55
N ARG A 107 -5.71 18.10 8.26
CA ARG A 107 -6.77 17.14 7.88
C ARG A 107 -7.80 17.73 6.91
N ARG A 108 -7.46 18.80 6.19
CA ARG A 108 -8.29 19.35 5.12
C ARG A 108 -7.89 18.74 3.77
N PRO A 109 -8.69 17.84 3.18
CA PRO A 109 -8.82 17.82 1.73
C PRO A 109 -9.76 18.97 1.37
N GLY A 110 -9.23 20.14 0.99
CA GLY A 110 -10.09 21.23 0.51
C GLY A 110 -9.43 22.60 0.45
N GLY A 111 -9.13 23.02 -0.78
CA GLY A 111 -8.60 24.32 -1.18
C GLY A 111 -8.02 24.22 -2.58
#